data_AF-A0A094JC77-F1
#
_entry.id   AF-A0A094JC77-F1
#
_cell.length_a   1.000
_cell.length_b   1.000
_cell.length_c   1.000
_cell.angle_alpha   90.00
_cell.angle_beta   90.00
_cell.angle_gamma   90.00
#
_symmetry.space_group_name_H-M   'P 1'
#
loop_
_entity.id
_entity.type
_entity.pdbx_description
1 polymer ?
#
loop_
_entity_poly.entity_id
_entity_poly.type
_entity_poly.pdbx_seq_one_letter_code
_entity_poly.pdbx_strand_id
1 'polypeptide(L)'
;MTKPTNYRVTKVVVDGKETALNKYYDESDSPKVAYNLFRDRVASRRRRGLDITARHLELALRSPAGDYQPFSGSGKSVEFVYRGENYSEHYGRPFSSYADFLHTIGLSHIKSTVWRHIKNGVDSIDEAVERALGLKRTMAETTGFIYKAELKGSNQAYIGLTTQSLKKRRQEHETDSRTGSERCFHRALREHGASSFTWMRLTQDLPQTELKDLERQLIREQHTMWPNGFNANTGGQIGGPTGKPVEVDGKKFSSLTEAGDYVERKTKGKIKSHTAIDRLREGKEIPSQQRIHCPEIYAGTPLYRIWKPKLNHNDLCERWRDFEQFHEDIGKRGSYDHPNLGMSLLRPDGSRPFSPANYRWQTKTERGKSLTARPVSFRNKPYPSYKALSDAVGIAASTLIYWKKEFPEEFEDKIEARLLKMSLRKRKGRK
;
A
#
# COMPACT_ATOMS: atom_id res chain seq x y z
N MET A 1 57.71 15.51 -20.28
CA MET A 1 57.15 16.16 -19.07
C MET A 1 55.63 16.19 -19.18
N THR A 2 54.97 15.18 -18.62
CA THR A 2 53.50 15.10 -18.53
C THR A 2 53.01 16.15 -17.54
N LYS A 3 52.15 17.07 -18.00
CA LYS A 3 51.46 18.03 -17.12
C LYS A 3 50.72 17.27 -16.02
N PRO A 4 50.78 17.69 -14.75
CA PRO A 4 49.96 17.10 -13.70
C PRO A 4 48.50 17.40 -14.03
N THR A 5 47.70 16.36 -14.25
CA THR A 5 46.23 16.46 -14.24
C THR A 5 45.82 17.00 -12.89
N ASN A 6 45.45 18.27 -12.87
CA ASN A 6 44.94 18.96 -11.69
C ASN A 6 43.58 18.32 -11.34
N TYR A 7 43.59 17.31 -10.45
CA TYR A 7 42.36 16.68 -9.99
C TYR A 7 41.48 17.75 -9.31
N ARG A 8 40.26 17.93 -9.80
CA ARG A 8 39.29 18.84 -9.16
C ARG A 8 38.94 18.31 -7.77
N VAL A 9 39.47 18.93 -6.72
CA VAL A 9 39.19 18.58 -5.33
C VAL A 9 37.87 19.22 -4.90
N THR A 10 36.92 18.39 -4.43
CA THR A 10 35.68 18.89 -3.81
C THR A 10 35.93 19.15 -2.32
N LYS A 11 35.94 20.43 -1.94
CA LYS A 11 36.09 20.89 -0.55
C LYS A 11 34.74 21.20 0.07
N VAL A 12 34.51 20.77 1.30
CA VAL A 12 33.29 21.05 2.09
C VAL A 12 33.65 21.38 3.53
N VAL A 13 32.84 22.18 4.22
CA VAL A 13 33.02 22.46 5.65
C VAL A 13 32.30 21.39 6.45
N VAL A 14 33.03 20.67 7.29
CA VAL A 14 32.52 19.60 8.17
C VAL A 14 32.81 19.98 9.60
N ASP A 15 31.78 20.11 10.43
CA ASP A 15 31.93 20.54 11.83
C ASP A 15 32.82 21.79 11.98
N GLY A 16 32.66 22.75 11.06
CA GLY A 16 33.43 24.00 11.02
C GLY A 16 34.83 23.92 10.40
N LYS A 17 35.30 22.74 9.94
CA LYS A 17 36.62 22.55 9.32
C LYS A 17 36.54 22.22 7.84
N GLU A 18 37.38 22.86 7.03
CA GLU A 18 37.47 22.55 5.59
C GLU A 18 38.05 21.14 5.39
N THR A 19 37.28 20.29 4.70
CA THR A 19 37.61 18.88 4.43
C THR A 19 37.57 18.62 2.93
N ALA A 20 38.63 18.00 2.41
CA ALA A 20 38.69 17.52 1.02
C ALA A 20 38.07 16.13 0.92
N LEU A 21 36.99 15.99 0.14
CA LEU A 21 36.20 14.75 0.11
C LEU A 21 36.94 13.54 -0.49
N ASN A 22 37.83 13.75 -1.45
CA ASN A 22 38.66 12.67 -2.00
C ASN A 22 39.61 12.13 -0.92
N LYS A 23 40.30 13.03 -0.21
CA LYS A 23 41.20 12.65 0.89
C LYS A 23 40.47 11.89 1.99
N TYR A 24 39.31 12.40 2.43
CA TYR A 24 38.48 11.70 3.42
C TYR A 24 38.02 10.33 2.95
N TYR A 25 37.66 10.19 1.66
CA TYR A 25 37.25 8.91 1.09
C TYR A 25 38.41 7.90 1.01
N ASP A 26 39.59 8.36 0.57
CA ASP A 26 40.79 7.52 0.43
C ASP A 26 41.36 7.09 1.80
N GLU A 27 41.22 7.93 2.83
CA GLU A 27 41.59 7.63 4.22
C GLU A 27 40.55 6.79 4.97
N SER A 28 39.36 6.57 4.39
CA SER A 28 38.28 5.83 5.05
C SER A 28 38.43 4.32 4.90
N ASP A 29 38.23 3.59 6.00
CA ASP A 29 38.23 2.13 5.97
C ASP A 29 36.97 1.60 5.29
N SER A 30 37.17 0.90 4.16
CA SER A 30 36.15 0.10 3.46
C SER A 30 34.85 0.85 3.11
N PRO A 31 34.87 1.83 2.18
CA PRO A 31 33.68 2.52 1.72
C PRO A 31 32.67 1.54 1.07
N LYS A 32 31.40 1.64 1.45
CA LYS A 32 30.33 0.77 0.89
C LYS A 32 29.74 1.29 -0.42
N VAL A 33 30.06 2.53 -0.81
CA VAL A 33 29.58 3.13 -2.06
C VAL A 33 30.73 3.77 -2.82
N ALA A 34 30.60 3.86 -4.15
CA ALA A 34 31.58 4.52 -4.99
C ALA A 34 31.72 6.01 -4.68
N TYR A 35 32.93 6.54 -4.84
CA TYR A 35 33.28 7.94 -4.59
C TYR A 35 32.31 8.94 -5.23
N ASN A 36 31.89 8.71 -6.48
CA ASN A 36 30.95 9.60 -7.17
C ASN A 36 29.61 9.73 -6.43
N LEU A 37 29.05 8.61 -5.95
CA LEU A 37 27.81 8.61 -5.19
C LEU A 37 27.99 9.29 -3.83
N PHE A 38 29.09 9.00 -3.12
CA PHE A 38 29.45 9.67 -1.87
C PHE A 38 29.54 11.19 -2.07
N ARG A 39 30.34 11.63 -3.06
CA ARG A 39 30.53 13.05 -3.40
C ARG A 39 29.19 13.71 -3.74
N ASP A 40 28.34 13.05 -4.54
CA ASP A 40 27.06 13.62 -4.95
C ASP A 40 26.08 13.76 -3.77
N ARG A 41 26.08 12.81 -2.83
CA ARG A 41 25.31 12.89 -1.58
C ARG A 41 25.72 14.09 -0.73
N VAL A 42 27.03 14.29 -0.53
CA VAL A 42 27.55 15.39 0.26
C VAL A 42 27.36 16.73 -0.46
N ALA A 43 27.61 16.79 -1.77
CA ALA A 43 27.41 17.99 -2.58
C ALA A 43 25.93 18.40 -2.65
N SER A 44 25.00 17.44 -2.68
CA SER A 44 23.56 17.69 -2.60
C SER A 44 23.18 18.35 -1.28
N ARG A 45 23.67 17.83 -0.14
CA ARG A 45 23.44 18.42 1.19
C ARG A 45 24.00 19.84 1.26
N ARG A 46 25.23 20.06 0.79
CA ARG A 46 25.87 21.39 0.71
C ARG A 46 25.04 22.38 -0.11
N ARG A 47 24.58 21.98 -1.31
CA ARG A 47 23.78 22.84 -2.20
C ARG A 47 22.47 23.32 -1.56
N ARG A 48 21.98 22.59 -0.56
CA ARG A 48 20.74 22.90 0.17
C ARG A 48 20.99 23.72 1.42
N GLY A 49 22.24 24.13 1.68
CA GLY A 49 22.61 24.93 2.85
C GLY A 49 22.49 24.19 4.18
N LEU A 50 22.47 22.85 4.16
CA LEU A 50 22.40 22.04 5.37
C LEU A 50 23.80 21.77 5.91
N ASP A 51 23.95 21.86 7.23
CA ASP A 51 25.22 21.57 7.91
C ASP A 51 25.67 20.14 7.65
N ILE A 52 26.98 20.00 7.42
CA ILE A 52 27.64 18.71 7.19
C ILE A 52 28.47 18.41 8.44
N THR A 53 28.23 17.24 9.01
CA THR A 53 28.95 16.77 10.21
C THR A 53 29.70 15.50 9.87
N ALA A 54 30.64 15.09 10.71
CA ALA A 54 31.37 13.83 10.54
C ALA A 54 30.40 12.63 10.38
N ARG A 55 29.30 12.62 11.14
CA ARG A 55 28.22 11.63 11.02
C ARG A 55 27.60 11.60 9.62
N HIS A 56 27.39 12.76 9.00
CA HIS A 56 26.84 12.82 7.65
C HIS A 56 27.80 12.24 6.61
N LEU A 57 29.10 12.47 6.77
CA LEU A 57 30.11 11.84 5.89
C LEU A 57 30.11 10.32 6.05
N GLU A 58 30.14 9.83 7.28
CA GLU A 58 30.06 8.41 7.60
C GLU A 58 28.82 7.74 6.99
N LEU A 59 27.64 8.34 7.18
CA LEU A 59 26.38 7.83 6.61
C LEU A 59 26.39 7.89 5.07
N ALA A 60 26.95 8.94 4.48
CA ALA A 60 27.04 9.07 3.03
C ALA A 60 28.00 8.03 2.42
N LEU A 61 29.01 7.60 3.17
CA LEU A 61 30.03 6.63 2.75
C LEU A 61 29.59 5.18 2.97
N ARG A 62 28.84 4.91 4.05
CA ARG A 62 28.50 3.55 4.50
C ARG A 62 27.07 3.12 4.21
N SER A 63 26.13 4.03 3.93
CA SER A 63 24.74 3.64 3.64
C SER A 63 24.59 3.15 2.18
N PRO A 64 24.01 1.97 1.92
CA PRO A 64 23.66 1.55 0.56
C PRO A 64 22.79 2.57 -0.19
N ALA A 65 22.72 2.47 -1.52
CA ALA A 65 22.00 3.43 -2.37
C ALA A 65 20.54 3.65 -1.92
N GLY A 66 19.82 2.57 -1.61
CA GLY A 66 18.41 2.62 -1.19
C GLY A 66 18.16 3.14 0.23
N ASP A 67 19.18 3.05 1.10
CA ASP A 67 18.99 3.28 2.54
C ASP A 67 19.45 4.67 3.00
N TYR A 68 20.10 5.44 2.12
CA TYR A 68 20.62 6.77 2.49
C TYR A 68 19.54 7.85 2.63
N GLN A 69 18.36 7.62 2.04
CA GLN A 69 17.31 8.64 1.95
C GLN A 69 16.92 9.28 3.30
N PRO A 70 16.77 8.55 4.42
CA PRO A 70 16.46 9.13 5.73
C PRO A 70 17.49 10.15 6.24
N PHE A 71 18.78 9.94 5.92
CA PHE A 71 19.92 10.75 6.37
C PHE A 71 20.20 11.96 5.47
N SER A 72 19.62 11.98 4.27
CA SER A 72 19.84 13.03 3.28
C SER A 72 19.30 14.40 3.71
N GLY A 73 18.38 14.43 4.69
CA GLY A 73 17.62 15.62 5.06
C GLY A 73 16.77 16.15 3.92
N SER A 74 16.49 15.38 2.86
CA SER A 74 15.78 15.84 1.65
C SER A 74 14.26 15.72 1.74
N GLY A 75 13.56 16.43 0.84
CA GLY A 75 12.09 16.48 0.82
C GLY A 75 11.51 17.25 2.00
N LYS A 76 10.44 16.70 2.60
CA LYS A 76 9.72 17.28 3.76
C LYS A 76 10.33 16.84 5.10
N SER A 77 11.64 16.64 5.13
CA SER A 77 12.36 16.25 6.35
C SER A 77 12.39 17.44 7.31
N VAL A 78 12.10 17.19 8.59
CA VAL A 78 12.17 18.18 9.67
C VAL A 78 13.31 17.75 10.59
N GLU A 79 14.36 18.56 10.64
CA GLU A 79 15.47 18.32 11.57
C GLU A 79 15.01 18.54 13.01
N PHE A 80 15.50 17.72 13.93
CA PHE A 80 15.20 17.86 15.35
C PHE A 80 16.35 17.36 16.21
N VAL A 81 16.42 17.85 17.45
CA VAL A 81 17.34 17.35 18.48
C VAL A 81 16.55 16.40 19.37
N TYR A 82 17.05 15.17 19.55
CA TYR A 82 16.39 14.22 20.43
C TYR A 82 16.55 14.65 21.89
N ARG A 83 15.42 14.80 22.58
CA ARG A 83 15.34 15.21 24.00
C ARG A 83 14.50 14.25 24.84
N GLY A 84 14.25 13.05 24.32
CA GLY A 84 13.50 12.01 25.03
C GLY A 84 14.37 11.26 26.04
N GLU A 85 13.73 10.43 26.85
CA GLU A 85 14.37 9.66 27.92
C GLU A 85 14.59 8.20 27.50
N ASN A 86 13.76 7.67 26.60
CA ASN A 86 13.76 6.25 26.24
C ASN A 86 15.00 5.79 25.46
N TYR A 87 15.65 6.73 24.76
CA TYR A 87 16.89 6.49 24.00
C TYR A 87 17.97 7.47 24.49
N SER A 88 18.24 7.42 25.79
CA SER A 88 19.16 8.34 26.50
C SER A 88 20.55 8.45 25.87
N GLU A 89 21.05 7.39 25.21
CA GLU A 89 22.29 7.37 24.44
C GLU A 89 22.28 8.31 23.21
N HIS A 90 21.11 8.83 22.86
CA HIS A 90 20.90 9.80 21.79
C HIS A 90 20.44 11.17 22.30
N TYR A 91 20.38 11.37 23.62
CA TYR A 91 19.98 12.65 24.20
C TYR A 91 20.89 13.79 23.72
N GLY A 92 20.29 14.91 23.32
CA GLY A 92 20.98 16.08 22.78
C GLY A 92 21.52 15.89 21.35
N ARG A 93 21.35 14.72 20.74
CA ARG A 93 21.87 14.44 19.39
C ARG A 93 20.94 15.04 18.31
N PRO A 94 21.48 15.77 17.31
CA PRO A 94 20.69 16.24 16.18
C PRO A 94 20.47 15.13 15.13
N PHE A 95 19.26 15.09 14.58
CA PHE A 95 18.84 14.17 13.53
C PHE A 95 18.27 14.93 12.33
N SER A 96 18.57 14.45 11.12
CA SER A 96 18.10 15.04 9.86
C SER A 96 16.58 14.89 9.66
N SER A 97 15.97 13.91 10.34
CA SER A 97 14.53 13.66 10.34
C SER A 97 14.13 12.65 11.41
N TYR A 98 12.83 12.52 11.69
CA TYR A 98 12.33 11.36 12.45
C TYR A 98 12.68 10.03 11.79
N ALA A 99 12.79 9.96 10.47
CA ALA A 99 13.19 8.74 9.78
C ALA A 99 14.66 8.38 10.04
N ASP A 100 15.53 9.39 10.13
CA ASP A 100 16.93 9.24 10.52
C ASP A 100 17.04 8.68 11.94
N PHE A 101 16.31 9.30 12.89
CA PHE A 101 16.24 8.81 14.26
C PHE A 101 15.77 7.35 14.33
N LEU A 102 14.63 7.03 13.71
CA LEU A 102 14.06 5.68 13.71
C LEU A 102 15.00 4.65 13.07
N HIS A 103 15.72 5.02 12.01
CA HIS A 103 16.72 4.12 11.43
C HIS A 103 17.90 3.90 12.37
N THR A 104 18.33 4.94 13.09
CA THR A 104 19.46 4.86 14.03
C THR A 104 19.16 3.90 15.18
N ILE A 105 17.93 3.91 15.71
CA ILE A 105 17.48 3.01 16.79
C ILE A 105 16.96 1.65 16.29
N GLY A 106 17.07 1.34 15.00
CA GLY A 106 16.63 0.06 14.43
C GLY A 106 15.11 -0.10 14.24
N LEU A 107 14.34 0.98 14.35
CA LEU A 107 12.87 1.01 14.26
C LEU A 107 12.37 1.65 12.95
N SER A 108 13.07 1.46 11.84
CA SER A 108 12.69 2.03 10.53
C SER A 108 11.32 1.51 10.04
N HIS A 109 10.94 0.29 10.40
CA HIS A 109 9.70 -0.37 9.98
C HIS A 109 8.42 0.30 10.53
N ILE A 110 8.49 1.01 11.66
CA ILE A 110 7.33 1.70 12.27
C ILE A 110 7.16 3.15 11.81
N LYS A 111 8.02 3.64 10.90
CA LYS A 111 8.07 5.04 10.45
C LYS A 111 6.70 5.62 10.06
N SER A 112 5.90 4.89 9.29
CA SER A 112 4.58 5.35 8.84
C SER A 112 3.62 5.59 10.01
N THR A 113 3.67 4.72 11.02
CA THR A 113 2.82 4.79 12.21
C THR A 113 3.25 5.93 13.13
N VAL A 114 4.55 6.07 13.40
CA VAL A 114 5.11 7.19 14.19
C VAL A 114 4.74 8.52 13.56
N TRP A 115 4.90 8.66 12.23
CA TRP A 115 4.54 9.87 11.51
C TRP A 115 3.05 10.22 11.64
N ARG A 116 2.17 9.22 11.59
CA ARG A 116 0.73 9.39 11.83
C ARG A 116 0.44 9.90 13.25
N HIS A 117 1.14 9.39 14.26
CA HIS A 117 0.98 9.84 15.65
C HIS A 117 1.41 11.29 15.84
N ILE A 118 2.58 11.66 15.34
CA ILE A 118 3.08 13.04 15.38
C ILE A 118 2.10 14.00 14.68
N LYS A 119 1.61 13.64 13.49
CA LYS A 119 0.61 14.43 12.76
C LYS A 119 -0.71 14.61 13.53
N ASN A 120 -1.07 13.63 14.37
CA ASN A 120 -2.27 13.66 15.18
C ASN A 120 -2.09 14.36 16.53
N GLY A 121 -0.95 15.02 16.76
CA GLY A 121 -0.68 15.81 17.96
C GLY A 121 -0.23 14.98 19.16
N VAL A 122 0.59 13.94 18.92
CA VAL A 122 1.39 13.33 20.00
C VAL A 122 2.60 14.22 20.26
N ASP A 123 2.78 14.61 21.52
CA ASP A 123 3.67 15.71 21.90
C ASP A 123 5.16 15.29 21.95
N SER A 124 5.47 14.00 22.19
CA SER A 124 6.85 13.50 22.21
C SER A 124 7.13 12.38 21.20
N ILE A 125 8.38 12.32 20.73
CA ILE A 125 8.84 11.25 19.81
C ILE A 125 8.82 9.88 20.49
N ASP A 126 9.12 9.83 21.79
CA ASP A 126 9.12 8.60 22.58
C ASP A 126 7.71 8.02 22.66
N GLU A 127 6.73 8.85 23.00
CA GLU A 127 5.33 8.45 23.03
C GLU A 127 4.84 7.99 21.65
N ALA A 128 5.28 8.66 20.58
CA ALA A 128 4.92 8.27 19.22
C ALA A 128 5.50 6.90 18.84
N VAL A 129 6.72 6.58 19.29
CA VAL A 129 7.40 5.29 19.09
C VAL A 129 6.73 4.19 19.90
N GLU A 130 6.47 4.42 21.20
CA GLU A 130 5.78 3.47 22.07
C GLU A 130 4.41 3.08 21.52
N ARG A 131 3.60 4.09 21.13
CA ARG A 131 2.29 3.87 20.51
C ARG A 131 2.40 3.07 19.22
N ALA A 132 3.43 3.33 18.41
CA ALA A 132 3.65 2.63 17.15
C ALA A 132 4.09 1.17 17.33
N LEU A 133 4.82 0.86 18.40
CA LEU A 133 5.19 -0.50 18.79
C LEU A 133 4.02 -1.29 19.38
N GLY A 134 2.86 -0.66 19.57
CA GLY A 134 1.69 -1.33 20.15
C GLY A 134 1.92 -1.71 21.61
N LEU A 135 2.84 -1.03 22.30
CA LEU A 135 2.92 -1.05 23.76
C LEU A 135 1.61 -0.42 24.27
N LYS A 136 0.60 -1.27 24.45
CA LYS A 136 -0.69 -0.87 24.99
C LYS A 136 -0.42 -0.45 26.42
N ARG A 137 -0.45 0.87 26.66
CA ARG A 137 -0.61 1.38 28.00
C ARG A 137 -1.78 0.64 28.64
N THR A 138 -1.55 0.07 29.81
CA THR A 138 -2.65 -0.53 30.57
C THR A 138 -3.71 0.54 30.83
N MET A 139 -4.96 0.16 31.14
CA MET A 139 -6.01 1.13 31.51
C MET A 139 -5.58 2.06 32.67
N ALA A 140 -4.57 1.64 33.46
CA ALA A 140 -3.95 2.41 34.53
C ALA A 140 -2.93 3.46 34.04
N GLU A 141 -2.34 3.29 32.85
CA GLU A 141 -1.28 4.16 32.31
C GLU A 141 -1.79 5.19 31.29
N THR A 142 -3.02 5.05 30.81
CA THR A 142 -3.63 6.06 29.94
C THR A 142 -4.00 7.28 30.78
N THR A 143 -3.33 8.40 30.55
CA THR A 143 -3.62 9.67 31.20
C THR A 143 -4.46 10.57 30.30
N GLY A 144 -5.17 11.52 30.90
CA GLY A 144 -5.97 12.53 30.21
C GLY A 144 -6.32 13.67 31.15
N PHE A 145 -7.17 14.59 30.73
CA PHE A 145 -7.51 15.78 31.53
C PHE A 145 -8.99 16.16 31.38
N ILE A 146 -9.47 16.97 32.33
CA ILE A 146 -10.78 17.60 32.27
C ILE A 146 -10.64 18.97 31.60
N TYR A 147 -11.61 19.30 30.75
CA TYR A 147 -11.73 20.61 30.11
C TYR A 147 -13.12 21.21 30.33
N LYS A 148 -13.20 22.53 30.19
CA LYS A 148 -14.43 23.33 30.21
C LYS A 148 -14.59 24.04 28.86
N ALA A 149 -15.81 24.05 28.35
CA ALA A 149 -16.24 24.93 27.27
C ALA A 149 -17.37 25.83 27.77
N GLU A 150 -17.12 27.12 27.86
CA GLU A 150 -18.02 28.11 28.46
C GLU A 150 -18.55 29.07 27.40
N LEU A 151 -19.86 29.34 27.44
CA LEU A 151 -20.48 30.29 26.53
C LEU A 151 -20.15 31.72 26.97
N LYS A 152 -19.55 32.52 26.08
CA LYS A 152 -19.18 33.91 26.40
C LYS A 152 -20.42 34.72 26.77
N GLY A 153 -20.35 35.42 27.90
CA GLY A 153 -21.45 36.25 28.41
C GLY A 153 -22.58 35.48 29.10
N SER A 154 -22.39 34.19 29.37
CA SER A 154 -23.33 33.33 30.13
C SER A 154 -22.58 32.55 31.21
N ASN A 155 -23.30 32.09 32.24
CA ASN A 155 -22.77 31.16 33.24
C ASN A 155 -22.88 29.68 32.81
N GLN A 156 -23.40 29.43 31.60
CA GLN A 156 -23.58 28.07 31.08
C GLN A 156 -22.26 27.52 30.53
N ALA A 157 -21.92 26.30 30.94
CA ALA A 157 -20.72 25.61 30.50
C ALA A 157 -20.96 24.12 30.22
N TYR A 158 -19.99 23.52 29.55
CA TYR A 158 -19.85 22.08 29.36
C TYR A 158 -18.54 21.63 29.99
N ILE A 159 -18.60 20.58 30.82
CA ILE A 159 -17.43 19.89 31.36
C ILE A 159 -17.28 18.56 30.63
N GLY A 160 -16.07 18.25 30.16
CA GLY A 160 -15.78 16.96 29.57
C GLY A 160 -14.39 16.47 29.93
N LEU A 161 -14.20 15.17 29.89
CA LEU A 161 -12.88 14.55 29.94
C LEU A 161 -12.37 14.18 28.53
N THR A 162 -11.05 14.15 28.34
CA THR A 162 -10.41 13.68 27.12
C THR A 162 -9.02 13.08 27.38
N THR A 163 -8.62 12.08 26.60
CA THR A 163 -7.24 11.57 26.50
C THR A 163 -6.51 12.10 25.26
N GLN A 164 -7.18 12.99 24.51
CA GLN A 164 -6.68 13.66 23.31
C GLN A 164 -6.41 15.13 23.60
N SER A 165 -5.58 15.78 22.79
CA SER A 165 -5.34 17.23 22.91
C SER A 165 -6.63 18.05 22.81
N LEU A 166 -6.67 19.18 23.53
CA LEU A 166 -7.87 20.04 23.62
C LEU A 166 -8.31 20.52 22.23
N LYS A 167 -7.35 20.86 21.37
CA LYS A 167 -7.60 21.26 19.98
C LYS A 167 -8.34 20.18 19.19
N LYS A 168 -7.89 18.93 19.30
CA LYS A 168 -8.50 17.81 18.59
C LYS A 168 -9.90 17.53 19.13
N ARG A 169 -10.06 17.53 20.46
CA ARG A 169 -11.36 17.31 21.10
C ARG A 169 -12.38 18.38 20.72
N ARG A 170 -11.96 19.64 20.66
CA ARG A 170 -12.78 20.75 20.16
C ARG A 170 -13.21 20.51 18.70
N GLN A 171 -12.27 20.12 17.83
CA GLN A 171 -12.58 19.84 16.42
C GLN A 171 -13.60 18.70 16.25
N GLU A 172 -13.51 17.65 17.07
CA GLU A 172 -14.50 16.57 17.10
C GLU A 172 -15.90 17.11 17.44
N HIS A 173 -16.04 17.89 18.51
CA HIS A 173 -17.32 18.50 18.88
C HIS A 173 -17.89 19.42 17.80
N GLU A 174 -17.04 20.24 17.17
CA GLU A 174 -17.47 21.09 16.06
C GLU A 174 -17.88 20.30 14.81
N THR A 175 -17.26 19.14 14.58
CA THR A 175 -17.62 18.28 13.44
C THR A 175 -18.92 17.55 13.71
N ASP A 176 -19.06 16.95 14.90
CA ASP A 176 -20.28 16.26 15.34
C ASP A 176 -21.49 17.20 15.43
N SER A 177 -21.26 18.46 15.78
CA SER A 177 -22.32 19.47 15.76
C SER A 177 -22.79 19.72 14.33
N ARG A 178 -21.89 19.87 13.35
CA ARG A 178 -22.26 20.08 11.93
C ARG A 178 -22.95 18.86 11.30
N THR A 179 -22.62 17.65 11.74
CA THR A 179 -23.22 16.40 11.22
C THR A 179 -24.58 16.03 11.85
N GLY A 180 -25.15 16.94 12.65
CA GLY A 180 -26.53 16.81 13.14
C GLY A 180 -26.68 16.09 14.47
N SER A 181 -25.62 15.93 15.26
CA SER A 181 -25.74 15.31 16.58
C SER A 181 -26.74 16.04 17.49
N GLU A 182 -27.56 15.27 18.20
CA GLU A 182 -28.66 15.76 19.06
C GLU A 182 -28.25 16.09 20.49
N ARG A 183 -26.98 15.90 20.86
CA ARG A 183 -26.48 16.20 22.21
C ARG A 183 -26.65 17.69 22.53
N CYS A 184 -27.03 18.01 23.78
CA CYS A 184 -27.28 19.40 24.22
C CYS A 184 -26.13 20.35 23.87
N PHE A 185 -24.89 19.98 24.17
CA PHE A 185 -23.73 20.79 23.83
C PHE A 185 -23.52 20.99 22.32
N HIS A 186 -23.79 19.97 21.51
CA HIS A 186 -23.69 20.08 20.05
C HIS A 186 -24.78 20.99 19.47
N ARG A 187 -25.99 20.99 20.05
CA ARG A 187 -27.04 21.96 19.71
C ARG A 187 -26.59 23.38 20.06
N ALA A 188 -26.08 23.61 21.27
CA ALA A 188 -25.59 24.92 21.69
C ALA A 188 -24.44 25.45 20.80
N LEU A 189 -23.53 24.57 20.36
CA LEU A 189 -22.48 24.92 19.40
C LEU A 189 -23.03 25.35 18.03
N ARG A 190 -24.13 24.73 17.56
CA ARG A 190 -24.80 25.14 16.31
C ARG A 190 -25.54 26.46 16.49
N GLU A 191 -26.22 26.63 17.62
CA GLU A 191 -27.08 27.77 17.92
C GLU A 191 -26.27 29.06 18.14
N HIS A 192 -25.25 29.01 18.99
CA HIS A 192 -24.45 30.19 19.34
C HIS A 192 -23.18 30.34 18.50
N GLY A 193 -22.80 29.30 17.75
CA GLY A 193 -21.55 29.25 16.99
C GLY A 193 -20.34 28.87 17.84
N ALA A 194 -19.43 28.08 17.24
CA ALA A 194 -18.25 27.55 17.96
C ALA A 194 -17.26 28.63 18.46
N SER A 195 -17.22 29.81 17.82
CA SER A 195 -16.41 30.96 18.24
C SER A 195 -16.92 31.67 19.50
N SER A 196 -18.18 31.44 19.86
CA SER A 196 -18.82 31.99 21.06
C SER A 196 -18.44 31.23 22.33
N PHE A 197 -17.70 30.12 22.22
CA PHE A 197 -17.23 29.33 23.35
C PHE A 197 -15.76 29.59 23.67
N THR A 198 -15.46 29.74 24.96
CA THR A 198 -14.11 29.74 25.50
C THR A 198 -13.77 28.34 25.99
N TRP A 199 -12.67 27.77 25.50
CA TRP A 199 -12.23 26.42 25.82
C TRP A 199 -11.00 26.48 26.72
N MET A 200 -11.02 25.77 27.83
CA MET A 200 -9.93 25.77 28.80
C MET A 200 -9.71 24.38 29.42
N ARG A 201 -8.45 24.07 29.70
CA ARG A 201 -8.05 22.88 30.45
C ARG A 201 -8.18 23.18 31.94
N LEU A 202 -8.84 22.30 32.69
CA LEU A 202 -9.06 22.47 34.14
C LEU A 202 -8.07 21.69 34.99
N THR A 203 -7.51 20.60 34.48
CA THR A 203 -6.62 19.71 35.24
C THR A 203 -5.35 19.39 34.46
N GLN A 204 -4.30 18.99 35.17
CA GLN A 204 -3.16 18.29 34.56
C GLN A 204 -3.56 16.90 34.06
N ASP A 205 -2.62 16.17 33.46
CA ASP A 205 -2.85 14.80 33.01
C ASP A 205 -2.95 13.87 34.21
N LEU A 206 -4.10 13.22 34.36
CA LEU A 206 -4.44 12.30 35.43
C LEU A 206 -4.72 10.91 34.86
N PRO A 207 -4.49 9.84 35.64
CA PRO A 207 -4.90 8.50 35.27
C PRO A 207 -6.39 8.42 34.93
N GLN A 208 -6.71 7.62 33.92
CA GLN A 208 -8.09 7.44 33.44
C GLN A 208 -9.08 7.02 34.52
N THR A 209 -8.62 6.28 35.53
CA THR A 209 -9.40 5.86 36.70
C THR A 209 -9.90 7.03 37.53
N GLU A 210 -9.13 8.11 37.62
CA GLU A 210 -9.45 9.30 38.43
C GLU A 210 -10.32 10.31 37.66
N LEU A 211 -10.18 10.37 36.33
CA LEU A 211 -10.87 11.35 35.49
C LEU A 211 -12.39 11.24 35.55
N LYS A 212 -12.93 10.03 35.66
CA LYS A 212 -14.39 9.82 35.64
C LYS A 212 -15.08 10.42 36.85
N ASP A 213 -14.48 10.26 38.03
CA ASP A 213 -15.06 10.75 39.27
C ASP A 213 -14.84 12.26 39.41
N LEU A 214 -13.69 12.76 38.95
CA LEU A 214 -13.43 14.19 38.90
C LEU A 214 -14.35 14.92 37.91
N GLU A 215 -14.64 14.34 36.74
CA GLU A 215 -15.63 14.89 35.80
C GLU A 215 -17.00 15.01 36.47
N ARG A 216 -17.47 13.95 37.14
CA ARG A 216 -18.76 13.94 37.86
C ARG A 216 -18.81 14.97 38.98
N GLN A 217 -17.70 15.17 39.68
CA GLN A 217 -17.59 16.17 40.74
C GLN A 217 -17.69 17.58 40.15
N LEU A 218 -16.90 17.89 39.12
CA LEU A 218 -16.89 19.21 38.49
C LEU A 218 -18.22 19.57 37.81
N ILE A 219 -18.90 18.60 37.19
CA ILE A 219 -20.25 18.82 36.64
C ILE A 219 -21.24 19.23 37.74
N ARG A 220 -21.15 18.60 38.92
CA ARG A 220 -22.01 18.92 40.07
C ARG A 220 -21.67 20.28 40.65
N GLU A 221 -20.40 20.53 40.93
CA GLU A 221 -19.91 21.78 41.55
C GLU A 221 -20.16 23.01 40.67
N GLN A 222 -20.00 22.88 39.35
CA GLN A 222 -20.18 23.99 38.41
C GLN A 222 -21.61 24.05 37.83
N HIS A 223 -22.52 23.20 38.30
CA HIS A 223 -23.92 23.17 37.87
C HIS A 223 -24.12 23.11 36.34
N THR A 224 -23.27 22.38 35.63
CA THR A 224 -23.25 22.39 34.15
C THR A 224 -24.26 21.45 33.51
N MET A 225 -25.12 20.79 34.30
CA MET A 225 -26.21 19.95 33.80
C MET A 225 -27.28 20.78 33.10
N TRP A 226 -27.76 20.29 31.96
CA TRP A 226 -28.94 20.86 31.30
C TRP A 226 -30.14 20.86 32.25
N PRO A 227 -30.91 21.98 32.36
CA PRO A 227 -30.87 23.19 31.52
C PRO A 227 -29.89 24.30 31.97
N ASN A 228 -29.27 24.16 33.14
CA ASN A 228 -28.38 25.18 33.71
C ASN A 228 -26.98 25.21 33.08
N GLY A 229 -26.63 24.18 32.30
CA GLY A 229 -25.47 24.14 31.42
C GLY A 229 -25.68 23.18 30.25
N PHE A 230 -24.61 22.66 29.68
CA PHE A 230 -24.67 21.88 28.43
C PHE A 230 -24.41 20.37 28.61
N ASN A 231 -24.09 19.89 29.81
CA ASN A 231 -23.96 18.46 30.11
C ASN A 231 -25.35 17.79 30.11
N ALA A 232 -25.53 16.74 29.30
CA ALA A 232 -26.80 16.00 29.23
C ALA A 232 -26.88 14.84 30.22
N ASN A 233 -25.75 14.42 30.79
CA ASN A 233 -25.64 13.38 31.80
C ASN A 233 -24.58 13.77 32.83
N THR A 234 -24.55 13.05 33.95
CA THR A 234 -23.66 13.32 35.08
C THR A 234 -22.17 13.06 34.79
N GLY A 235 -21.79 12.61 33.59
CA GLY A 235 -20.43 12.24 33.24
C GLY A 235 -20.04 10.81 33.63
N GLY A 236 -18.76 10.48 33.42
CA GLY A 236 -18.15 9.17 33.70
C GLY A 236 -18.01 8.26 32.48
N GLN A 237 -18.31 8.76 31.28
CA GLN A 237 -18.10 8.05 30.03
C GLN A 237 -16.97 8.68 29.23
N ILE A 238 -15.96 7.87 28.92
CA ILE A 238 -14.84 8.31 28.10
C ILE A 238 -15.30 8.23 26.66
N GLY A 239 -15.51 9.40 26.06
CA GLY A 239 -15.87 9.53 24.66
C GLY A 239 -14.70 9.16 23.74
N GLY A 240 -14.34 7.87 23.71
CA GLY A 240 -13.69 7.28 22.56
C GLY A 240 -14.68 7.19 21.39
N PRO A 241 -14.22 6.93 20.15
CA PRO A 241 -15.13 6.63 19.06
C PRO A 241 -16.06 5.51 19.51
N THR A 242 -17.33 5.84 19.76
CA THR A 242 -18.37 4.86 20.01
C THR A 242 -18.32 3.91 18.82
N GLY A 243 -17.88 2.68 19.05
CA GLY A 243 -17.98 1.65 18.03
C GLY A 243 -19.43 1.64 17.55
N LYS A 244 -19.64 1.52 16.24
CA LYS A 244 -21.02 1.31 15.75
C LYS A 244 -21.52 0.05 16.46
N PRO A 245 -22.65 0.10 17.18
CA PRO A 245 -23.19 -1.10 17.79
C PRO A 245 -23.53 -2.07 16.67
N VAL A 246 -23.10 -3.33 16.83
CA VAL A 246 -23.31 -4.39 15.84
C VAL A 246 -23.98 -5.55 16.54
N GLU A 247 -24.96 -6.13 15.86
CA GLU A 247 -25.64 -7.33 16.33
C GLU A 247 -25.09 -8.54 15.59
N VAL A 248 -24.67 -9.57 16.33
CA VAL A 248 -24.22 -10.85 15.79
C VAL A 248 -24.90 -11.95 16.58
N ASP A 249 -25.59 -12.86 15.89
CA ASP A 249 -26.33 -13.98 16.50
C ASP A 249 -27.32 -13.54 17.61
N GLY A 250 -28.00 -12.40 17.42
CA GLY A 250 -28.94 -11.85 18.41
C GLY A 250 -28.29 -11.21 19.63
N LYS A 251 -26.95 -11.08 19.67
CA LYS A 251 -26.21 -10.36 20.73
C LYS A 251 -25.74 -9.01 20.22
N LYS A 252 -25.98 -7.96 21.01
CA LYS A 252 -25.52 -6.60 20.73
C LYS A 252 -24.13 -6.36 21.31
N PHE A 253 -23.23 -5.86 20.48
CA PHE A 253 -21.86 -5.50 20.84
C PHE A 253 -21.65 -4.00 20.70
N SER A 254 -20.75 -3.44 21.50
CA SER A 254 -20.45 -2.01 21.51
C SER A 254 -19.53 -1.57 20.37
N SER A 255 -18.90 -2.51 19.66
CA SER A 255 -18.03 -2.23 18.52
C SER A 255 -17.88 -3.43 17.57
N LEU A 256 -17.43 -3.14 16.33
CA LEU A 256 -17.03 -4.17 15.36
C LEU A 256 -15.91 -5.08 15.90
N THR A 257 -14.95 -4.53 16.65
CA THR A 257 -13.84 -5.29 17.21
C THR A 257 -14.33 -6.31 18.23
N GLU A 258 -15.19 -5.87 19.15
CA GLU A 258 -15.79 -6.76 20.16
C GLU A 258 -16.64 -7.85 19.51
N ALA A 259 -17.41 -7.50 18.47
CA ALA A 259 -18.16 -8.46 17.68
C ALA A 259 -17.23 -9.47 16.94
N GLY A 260 -16.13 -9.00 16.38
CA GLY A 260 -15.13 -9.84 15.71
C GLY A 260 -14.45 -10.84 16.66
N ASP A 261 -14.06 -10.40 17.86
CA ASP A 261 -13.44 -11.24 18.88
C ASP A 261 -14.42 -12.29 19.44
N TYR A 262 -15.71 -11.94 19.54
CA TYR A 262 -16.77 -12.90 19.86
C TYR A 262 -16.86 -14.00 18.81
N VAL A 263 -16.86 -13.65 17.52
CA VAL A 263 -16.92 -14.60 16.41
C VAL A 263 -15.72 -15.53 16.40
N GLU A 264 -14.51 -15.01 16.61
CA GLU A 264 -13.29 -15.83 16.66
C GLU A 264 -13.33 -16.86 17.80
N ARG A 265 -13.75 -16.45 19.01
CA ARG A 265 -13.94 -17.40 20.12
C ARG A 265 -15.01 -18.44 19.82
N LYS A 266 -16.18 -18.02 19.35
CA LYS A 266 -17.32 -18.92 19.06
C LYS A 266 -16.91 -19.98 18.03
N THR A 267 -16.15 -19.58 17.03
CA THR A 267 -15.69 -20.45 15.96
C THR A 267 -14.38 -21.18 16.27
N LYS A 268 -13.84 -21.03 17.50
CA LYS A 268 -12.57 -21.61 17.93
C LYS A 268 -11.42 -21.33 16.95
N GLY A 269 -11.34 -20.10 16.46
CA GLY A 269 -10.30 -19.68 15.52
C GLY A 269 -10.50 -20.09 14.06
N LYS A 270 -11.59 -20.80 13.71
CA LYS A 270 -11.94 -21.08 12.30
C LYS A 270 -12.21 -19.81 11.50
N ILE A 271 -12.53 -18.69 12.17
CA ILE A 271 -12.63 -17.36 11.59
C ILE A 271 -11.83 -16.41 12.46
N LYS A 272 -10.90 -15.68 11.85
CA LYS A 272 -10.14 -14.64 12.55
C LYS A 272 -10.94 -13.36 12.73
N SER A 273 -10.72 -12.66 13.85
CA SER A 273 -11.42 -11.43 14.23
C SER A 273 -11.41 -10.39 13.10
N HIS A 274 -10.27 -10.17 12.44
CA HIS A 274 -10.19 -9.25 11.29
C HIS A 274 -11.09 -9.66 10.12
N THR A 275 -11.21 -10.96 9.81
CA THR A 275 -12.08 -11.47 8.75
C THR A 275 -13.56 -11.28 9.13
N ALA A 276 -13.91 -11.52 10.38
CA ALA A 276 -15.26 -11.27 10.90
C ALA A 276 -15.61 -9.77 10.84
N ILE A 277 -14.70 -8.89 11.26
CA ILE A 277 -14.86 -7.42 11.21
C ILE A 277 -15.13 -6.94 9.78
N ASP A 278 -14.38 -7.42 8.79
CA ASP A 278 -14.56 -7.03 7.40
C ASP A 278 -15.93 -7.45 6.85
N ARG A 279 -16.38 -8.68 7.17
CA ARG A 279 -17.71 -9.17 6.77
C ARG A 279 -18.84 -8.36 7.41
N LEU A 280 -18.74 -8.11 8.71
CA LEU A 280 -19.72 -7.29 9.44
C LEU A 280 -19.78 -5.86 8.89
N ARG A 281 -18.63 -5.28 8.53
CA ARG A 281 -18.55 -3.95 7.92
C ARG A 281 -19.23 -3.91 6.55
N GLU A 282 -19.11 -4.99 5.77
CA GLU A 282 -19.71 -5.12 4.44
C GLU A 282 -21.17 -5.60 4.47
N GLY A 283 -21.74 -5.88 5.65
CA GLY A 283 -23.09 -6.43 5.79
C GLY A 283 -23.22 -7.84 5.19
N LYS A 284 -22.12 -8.59 5.11
CA LYS A 284 -22.09 -9.95 4.55
C LYS A 284 -22.18 -11.00 5.65
N GLU A 285 -22.73 -12.15 5.28
CA GLU A 285 -22.74 -13.32 6.16
C GLU A 285 -21.31 -13.76 6.52
N ILE A 286 -21.18 -14.13 7.80
CA ILE A 286 -19.97 -14.72 8.36
C ILE A 286 -19.93 -16.19 7.91
N PRO A 287 -18.88 -16.63 7.20
CA PRO A 287 -18.83 -17.99 6.66
C PRO A 287 -18.56 -19.00 7.78
N SER A 288 -18.99 -20.25 7.66
CA SER A 288 -18.72 -21.28 8.68
C SER A 288 -17.23 -21.63 8.85
N GLN A 289 -16.40 -21.35 7.84
CA GLN A 289 -14.96 -21.57 7.84
C GLN A 289 -14.24 -20.51 7.00
N GLN A 290 -13.13 -19.98 7.51
CA GLN A 290 -12.24 -19.11 6.75
C GLN A 290 -11.48 -19.91 5.70
N ARG A 291 -11.43 -19.39 4.47
CA ARG A 291 -10.66 -19.99 3.38
C ARG A 291 -9.18 -19.88 3.74
N ILE A 292 -8.53 -21.02 3.97
CA ILE A 292 -7.09 -21.09 4.25
C ILE A 292 -6.36 -20.90 2.91
N HIS A 293 -5.46 -19.92 2.83
CA HIS A 293 -4.57 -19.79 1.68
C HIS A 293 -3.65 -21.01 1.63
N CYS A 294 -3.46 -21.61 0.44
CA CYS A 294 -2.56 -22.75 0.30
C CYS A 294 -1.14 -22.35 0.79
N PRO A 295 -0.51 -23.13 1.69
CA PRO A 295 0.75 -22.76 2.36
C PRO A 295 1.98 -22.88 1.45
N GLU A 296 1.84 -23.40 0.22
CA GLU A 296 2.93 -23.49 -0.74
C GLU A 296 3.43 -22.08 -1.12
N ILE A 297 4.75 -21.86 -1.05
CA ILE A 297 5.40 -20.55 -1.30
C ILE A 297 5.08 -19.96 -2.68
N TYR A 298 4.75 -20.81 -3.64
CA TYR A 298 4.41 -20.45 -5.01
C TYR A 298 2.89 -20.40 -5.27
N ALA A 299 2.05 -20.70 -4.26
CA ALA A 299 0.61 -20.69 -4.41
C ALA A 299 0.12 -19.29 -4.81
N GLY A 300 -0.61 -19.23 -5.93
CA GLY A 300 -1.14 -17.99 -6.46
C GLY A 300 -0.18 -17.21 -7.37
N THR A 301 1.06 -17.69 -7.59
CA THR A 301 1.96 -17.14 -8.61
C THR A 301 1.44 -17.37 -10.03
N PRO A 302 1.84 -16.58 -11.04
CA PRO A 302 1.38 -16.74 -12.41
C PRO A 302 1.65 -18.14 -12.99
N LEU A 303 2.84 -18.71 -12.76
CA LEU A 303 3.15 -20.07 -13.23
C LEU A 303 2.35 -21.14 -12.48
N TYR A 304 2.15 -20.99 -11.18
CA TYR A 304 1.33 -21.93 -10.41
C TYR A 304 -0.13 -21.96 -10.90
N ARG A 305 -0.67 -20.80 -11.27
CA ARG A 305 -2.01 -20.70 -11.87
C ARG A 305 -2.12 -21.38 -13.24
N ILE A 306 -1.01 -21.54 -13.97
CA ILE A 306 -0.96 -22.30 -15.24
C ILE A 306 -0.83 -23.80 -14.98
N TRP A 307 0.01 -24.16 -14.01
CA TRP A 307 0.32 -25.54 -13.66
C TRP A 307 -0.86 -26.26 -13.00
N LYS A 308 -1.46 -25.65 -11.98
CA LYS A 308 -2.45 -26.32 -11.12
C LYS A 308 -3.65 -26.88 -11.90
N PRO A 309 -4.26 -26.17 -12.86
CA PRO A 309 -5.33 -26.75 -13.68
C PRO A 309 -4.86 -27.97 -14.50
N LYS A 310 -3.64 -27.95 -15.04
CA LYS A 310 -3.10 -29.06 -15.84
C LYS A 310 -2.82 -30.29 -14.98
N LEU A 311 -2.35 -30.07 -13.76
CA LEU A 311 -2.20 -31.14 -12.78
C LEU A 311 -3.57 -31.78 -12.48
N ASN A 312 -4.58 -30.95 -12.19
CA ASN A 312 -5.93 -31.43 -11.89
C ASN A 312 -6.57 -32.21 -13.06
N HIS A 313 -6.26 -31.83 -14.30
CA HIS A 313 -6.72 -32.53 -15.51
C HIS A 313 -5.83 -33.72 -15.91
N ASN A 314 -4.80 -34.04 -15.13
CA ASN A 314 -3.87 -35.13 -15.42
C ASN A 314 -3.14 -34.97 -16.77
N ASP A 315 -2.96 -33.72 -17.20
CA ASP A 315 -2.43 -33.35 -18.51
C ASP A 315 -0.89 -33.26 -18.55
N LEU A 316 -0.21 -33.51 -17.44
CA LEU A 316 1.25 -33.35 -17.25
C LEU A 316 1.96 -34.70 -17.27
N CYS A 317 3.19 -34.74 -17.79
CA CYS A 317 4.08 -35.89 -17.60
C CYS A 317 4.47 -36.04 -16.12
N GLU A 318 5.00 -37.21 -15.75
CA GLU A 318 5.41 -37.52 -14.38
C GLU A 318 6.32 -36.45 -13.76
N ARG A 319 7.36 -36.02 -14.50
CA ARG A 319 8.28 -34.94 -14.09
C ARG A 319 7.55 -33.64 -13.75
N TRP A 320 6.62 -33.22 -14.60
CA TRP A 320 5.90 -31.94 -14.43
C TRP A 320 4.75 -32.00 -13.45
N ARG A 321 4.46 -33.17 -12.84
CA ARG A 321 3.54 -33.24 -11.68
C ARG A 321 4.14 -32.63 -10.43
N ASP A 322 5.45 -32.40 -10.40
CA ASP A 322 6.12 -31.59 -9.40
C ASP A 322 6.25 -30.15 -9.93
N PHE A 323 5.85 -29.17 -9.11
CA PHE A 323 5.84 -27.76 -9.53
C PHE A 323 7.26 -27.19 -9.69
N GLU A 324 8.22 -27.59 -8.85
CA GLU A 324 9.59 -27.09 -8.92
C GLU A 324 10.27 -27.61 -10.20
N GLN A 325 10.04 -28.87 -10.58
CA GLN A 325 10.55 -29.42 -11.84
C GLN A 325 9.88 -28.80 -13.07
N PHE A 326 8.57 -28.53 -12.99
CA PHE A 326 7.87 -27.76 -14.03
C PHE A 326 8.45 -26.33 -14.15
N HIS A 327 8.69 -25.67 -13.01
CA HIS A 327 9.27 -24.33 -12.94
C HIS A 327 10.71 -24.29 -13.47
N GLU A 328 11.53 -25.28 -13.14
CA GLU A 328 12.89 -25.43 -13.65
C GLU A 328 12.92 -25.50 -15.18
N ASP A 329 12.00 -26.26 -15.78
CA ASP A 329 12.01 -26.52 -17.22
C ASP A 329 11.41 -25.36 -18.05
N ILE A 330 10.43 -24.61 -17.50
CA ILE A 330 9.72 -23.57 -18.28
C ILE A 330 9.84 -22.16 -17.72
N GLY A 331 10.18 -22.00 -16.45
CA GLY A 331 10.23 -20.73 -15.73
C GLY A 331 11.57 -20.01 -15.87
N LYS A 332 11.63 -18.77 -15.38
CA LYS A 332 12.90 -18.04 -15.28
C LYS A 332 13.65 -18.54 -14.04
N ARG A 333 14.95 -18.85 -14.20
CA ARG A 333 15.81 -19.26 -13.09
C ARG A 333 15.72 -18.25 -11.94
N GLY A 334 15.26 -18.70 -10.77
CA GLY A 334 15.08 -17.88 -9.58
C GLY A 334 13.81 -17.02 -9.51
N SER A 335 12.79 -17.22 -10.36
CA SER A 335 11.50 -16.50 -10.27
C SER A 335 10.30 -17.34 -10.70
N TYR A 336 9.25 -17.38 -9.87
CA TYR A 336 7.95 -18.03 -10.15
C TYR A 336 7.01 -17.19 -11.04
N ASP A 337 7.51 -16.09 -11.60
CA ASP A 337 6.76 -15.24 -12.51
C ASP A 337 6.55 -15.90 -13.87
N HIS A 338 5.54 -15.41 -14.59
CA HIS A 338 5.29 -15.86 -15.95
C HIS A 338 6.46 -15.44 -16.86
N PRO A 339 7.23 -16.38 -17.44
CA PRO A 339 8.42 -16.07 -18.25
C PRO A 339 8.05 -15.38 -19.57
N ASN A 340 6.84 -15.66 -20.09
CA ASN A 340 6.36 -15.17 -21.38
C ASN A 340 5.01 -14.42 -21.27
N LEU A 341 5.01 -13.26 -20.60
CA LEU A 341 3.79 -12.52 -20.24
C LEU A 341 2.80 -12.39 -21.41
N GLY A 342 1.54 -12.81 -21.20
CA GLY A 342 0.48 -12.74 -22.22
C GLY A 342 0.40 -13.93 -23.17
N MET A 343 1.25 -14.95 -22.99
CA MET A 343 1.20 -16.21 -23.74
C MET A 343 0.48 -17.32 -22.94
N SER A 344 0.15 -18.41 -23.63
CA SER A 344 -0.46 -19.61 -23.05
C SER A 344 0.30 -20.85 -23.49
N LEU A 345 0.34 -21.86 -22.62
CA LEU A 345 1.00 -23.13 -22.92
C LEU A 345 0.16 -23.93 -23.92
N LEU A 346 0.73 -24.24 -25.09
CA LEU A 346 0.16 -25.11 -26.11
C LEU A 346 0.85 -26.48 -26.06
N ARG A 347 0.07 -27.53 -26.31
CA ARG A 347 0.52 -28.91 -26.50
C ARG A 347 0.58 -29.23 -27.99
N PRO A 348 1.77 -29.30 -28.62
CA PRO A 348 1.89 -29.59 -30.06
C PRO A 348 1.29 -30.94 -30.45
N ASP A 349 1.60 -32.00 -29.71
CA ASP A 349 0.98 -33.31 -29.87
C ASP A 349 -0.12 -33.50 -28.83
N GLY A 350 -1.38 -33.37 -29.28
CA GLY A 350 -2.56 -33.47 -28.43
C GLY A 350 -2.75 -34.84 -27.76
N SER A 351 -2.11 -35.90 -28.28
CA SER A 351 -2.20 -37.28 -27.78
C SER A 351 -1.27 -37.58 -26.60
N ARG A 352 -0.24 -36.75 -26.41
CA ARG A 352 0.74 -36.89 -25.33
C ARG A 352 0.51 -35.81 -24.27
N PRO A 353 0.90 -36.04 -23.00
CA PRO A 353 0.81 -35.00 -21.97
C PRO A 353 1.78 -33.84 -22.27
N PHE A 354 1.59 -32.72 -21.59
CA PHE A 354 2.58 -31.65 -21.53
C PHE A 354 3.86 -32.17 -20.87
N SER A 355 4.98 -31.93 -21.53
CA SER A 355 6.31 -32.33 -21.07
C SER A 355 7.36 -31.37 -21.64
N PRO A 356 8.62 -31.41 -21.19
CA PRO A 356 9.71 -30.61 -21.76
C PRO A 356 9.87 -30.80 -23.28
N ALA A 357 9.49 -31.97 -23.79
CA ALA A 357 9.54 -32.28 -25.22
C ALA A 357 8.22 -32.00 -25.96
N ASN A 358 7.12 -31.72 -25.26
CA ASN A 358 5.78 -31.54 -25.83
C ASN A 358 5.08 -30.29 -25.31
N TYR A 359 5.76 -29.15 -25.41
CA TYR A 359 5.15 -27.85 -25.13
C TYR A 359 5.69 -26.78 -26.06
N ARG A 360 4.91 -25.72 -26.24
CA ARG A 360 5.40 -24.43 -26.69
C ARG A 360 4.52 -23.31 -26.15
N TRP A 361 5.07 -22.11 -26.09
CA TRP A 361 4.29 -20.92 -25.81
C TRP A 361 3.58 -20.45 -27.08
N GLN A 362 2.32 -20.04 -26.96
CA GLN A 362 1.60 -19.35 -28.02
C GLN A 362 0.87 -18.11 -27.49
N THR A 363 0.81 -17.08 -28.32
CA THR A 363 0.01 -15.88 -28.07
C THR A 363 -1.49 -16.15 -28.20
N LYS A 364 -2.32 -15.26 -27.65
CA LYS A 364 -3.78 -15.28 -27.87
C LYS A 364 -4.14 -15.20 -29.36
N THR A 365 -3.39 -14.41 -30.13
CA THR A 365 -3.58 -14.24 -31.57
C THR A 365 -3.30 -15.53 -32.34
N GLU A 366 -2.19 -16.22 -32.04
CA GLU A 366 -1.85 -17.50 -32.66
C GLU A 366 -2.88 -18.58 -32.30
N ARG A 367 -3.32 -18.63 -31.04
CA ARG A 367 -4.40 -19.52 -30.60
C ARG A 367 -5.68 -19.28 -31.40
N GLY A 368 -6.08 -18.02 -31.55
CA GLY A 368 -7.26 -17.64 -32.33
C GLY A 368 -7.14 -18.03 -33.80
N LYS A 369 -5.97 -17.82 -34.41
CA LYS A 369 -5.70 -18.23 -35.79
C LYS A 369 -5.77 -19.75 -35.97
N SER A 370 -5.22 -20.53 -35.03
CA SER A 370 -5.26 -21.98 -35.07
C SER A 370 -6.69 -22.53 -34.93
N LEU A 371 -7.47 -22.00 -33.98
CA LEU A 371 -8.87 -22.40 -33.78
C LEU A 371 -9.79 -22.03 -34.95
N THR A 372 -9.42 -21.02 -35.74
CA THR A 372 -10.20 -20.55 -36.90
C THR A 372 -9.63 -21.00 -38.25
N ALA A 373 -8.54 -21.78 -38.24
CA ALA A 373 -7.90 -22.28 -39.45
C ALA A 373 -8.84 -23.27 -40.16
N ARG A 374 -9.35 -22.85 -41.32
CA ARG A 374 -10.12 -23.69 -42.25
C ARG A 374 -9.27 -23.92 -43.48
N PRO A 375 -8.54 -25.06 -43.57
CA PRO A 375 -7.67 -25.33 -44.70
C PRO A 375 -8.49 -25.36 -46.00
N VAL A 376 -7.88 -24.87 -47.08
CA VAL A 376 -8.50 -24.77 -48.40
C VAL A 376 -7.42 -24.97 -49.47
N SER A 377 -7.78 -25.63 -50.56
CA SER A 377 -6.89 -25.80 -51.71
C SER A 377 -7.34 -24.94 -52.88
N PHE A 378 -6.38 -24.44 -53.65
CA PHE A 378 -6.60 -23.73 -54.91
C PHE A 378 -5.49 -24.10 -55.89
N ARG A 379 -5.83 -24.52 -57.12
CA ARG A 379 -4.86 -25.01 -58.13
C ARG A 379 -4.00 -26.17 -57.61
N ASN A 380 -4.60 -27.10 -56.88
CA ASN A 380 -3.89 -28.19 -56.20
C ASN A 380 -2.81 -27.75 -55.19
N LYS A 381 -2.75 -26.46 -54.82
CA LYS A 381 -1.88 -25.97 -53.76
C LYS A 381 -2.67 -25.83 -52.46
N PRO A 382 -2.26 -26.50 -51.37
CA PRO A 382 -2.94 -26.38 -50.08
C PRO A 382 -2.59 -25.06 -49.38
N TYR A 383 -3.59 -24.45 -48.75
CA TYR A 383 -3.45 -23.26 -47.92
C TYR A 383 -3.98 -23.55 -46.50
N PRO A 384 -3.28 -23.10 -45.44
CA PRO A 384 -3.65 -23.40 -44.06
C PRO A 384 -4.93 -22.67 -43.60
N SER A 385 -5.38 -21.64 -44.32
CA SER A 385 -6.64 -20.95 -44.06
C SER A 385 -7.11 -20.14 -45.28
N TYR A 386 -8.40 -19.77 -45.31
CA TYR A 386 -8.91 -18.79 -46.29
C TYR A 386 -8.21 -17.43 -46.23
N LYS A 387 -7.64 -17.04 -45.08
CA LYS A 387 -6.83 -15.83 -44.97
C LYS A 387 -5.50 -15.96 -45.71
N ALA A 388 -4.84 -17.11 -45.60
CA ALA A 388 -3.63 -17.39 -46.36
C ALA A 388 -3.89 -17.43 -47.88
N LEU A 389 -5.01 -18.00 -48.30
CA LEU A 389 -5.44 -17.96 -49.70
C LEU A 389 -5.72 -16.51 -50.13
N SER A 390 -6.45 -15.74 -49.31
CA SER A 390 -6.77 -14.32 -49.53
C SER A 390 -5.53 -13.46 -49.78
N ASP A 391 -4.49 -13.62 -48.96
CA ASP A 391 -3.25 -12.87 -49.09
C ASP A 391 -2.46 -13.26 -50.36
N ALA A 392 -2.57 -14.52 -50.81
CA ALA A 392 -1.91 -15.00 -52.02
C ALA A 392 -2.59 -14.54 -53.32
N VAL A 393 -3.93 -14.51 -53.36
CA VAL A 393 -4.69 -14.17 -54.59
C VAL A 393 -5.19 -12.72 -54.60
N GLY A 394 -5.10 -12.00 -53.48
CA GLY A 394 -5.56 -10.61 -53.35
C GLY A 394 -7.08 -10.44 -53.35
N ILE A 395 -7.83 -11.49 -53.01
CA ILE A 395 -9.31 -11.48 -52.89
C ILE A 395 -9.65 -11.57 -51.40
N ALA A 396 -10.64 -10.82 -50.91
CA ALA A 396 -11.01 -10.82 -49.49
C ALA A 396 -11.42 -12.22 -48.98
N ALA A 397 -10.94 -12.60 -47.79
CA ALA A 397 -11.19 -13.91 -47.19
C ALA A 397 -12.69 -14.22 -47.00
N SER A 398 -13.52 -13.22 -46.68
CA SER A 398 -14.97 -13.36 -46.56
C SER A 398 -15.63 -13.77 -47.88
N THR A 399 -15.17 -13.20 -49.01
CA THR A 399 -15.63 -13.56 -50.36
C THR A 399 -15.25 -14.99 -50.71
N LEU A 400 -14.02 -15.42 -50.37
CA LEU A 400 -13.58 -16.80 -50.60
C LEU A 400 -14.39 -17.80 -49.77
N ILE A 401 -14.68 -17.48 -48.51
CA ILE A 401 -15.52 -18.32 -47.64
C ILE A 401 -16.94 -18.42 -48.23
N TYR A 402 -17.51 -17.29 -48.67
CA TYR A 402 -18.82 -17.27 -49.30
C TYR A 402 -18.86 -18.11 -50.58
N TRP A 403 -17.88 -17.96 -51.48
CA TRP A 403 -17.82 -18.76 -52.71
C TRP A 403 -17.65 -20.25 -52.44
N LYS A 404 -16.80 -20.65 -51.49
CA LYS A 404 -16.69 -22.09 -51.19
C LYS A 404 -17.98 -22.65 -50.61
N LYS A 405 -18.70 -21.85 -49.83
CA LYS A 405 -19.96 -22.26 -49.20
C LYS A 405 -21.11 -22.37 -50.20
N GLU A 406 -21.32 -21.34 -51.02
CA GLU A 406 -22.49 -21.23 -51.91
C GLU A 406 -22.24 -21.80 -53.31
N PHE A 407 -20.98 -21.87 -53.75
CA PHE A 407 -20.59 -22.35 -55.09
C PHE A 407 -19.35 -23.28 -55.02
N PRO A 408 -19.44 -24.43 -54.34
CA PRO A 408 -18.27 -25.28 -54.06
C PRO A 408 -17.60 -25.87 -55.31
N GLU A 409 -18.39 -26.16 -56.35
CA GLU A 409 -17.94 -26.74 -57.64
C GLU A 409 -17.28 -25.68 -58.53
N GLU A 410 -17.83 -24.45 -58.56
CA GLU A 410 -17.27 -23.32 -59.32
C GLU A 410 -16.23 -22.51 -58.52
N PHE A 411 -15.80 -23.00 -57.34
CA PHE A 411 -14.99 -22.22 -56.41
C PHE A 411 -13.67 -21.75 -57.04
N GLU A 412 -12.97 -22.63 -57.75
CA GLU A 412 -11.72 -22.27 -58.43
C GLU A 412 -11.98 -21.35 -59.62
N ASP A 413 -13.02 -21.62 -60.44
CA ASP A 413 -13.39 -20.82 -61.60
C ASP A 413 -13.74 -19.37 -61.23
N LYS A 414 -14.43 -19.16 -60.11
CA LYS A 414 -14.75 -17.80 -59.61
C LYS A 414 -13.50 -17.04 -59.18
N ILE A 415 -12.51 -17.72 -58.60
CA ILE A 415 -11.21 -17.12 -58.25
C ILE A 415 -10.47 -16.74 -59.54
N GLU A 416 -10.41 -17.63 -60.53
CA GLU A 416 -9.76 -17.38 -61.81
C GLU A 416 -10.39 -16.22 -62.58
N ALA A 417 -11.71 -16.21 -62.69
CA ALA A 417 -12.44 -15.14 -63.36
C ALA A 417 -12.19 -13.78 -62.69
N ARG A 418 -12.05 -13.76 -61.35
CA ARG A 418 -11.73 -12.54 -60.60
C ARG A 418 -10.28 -12.10 -60.84
N LEU A 419 -9.33 -13.02 -60.84
CA LEU A 419 -7.92 -12.73 -61.12
C LEU A 419 -7.72 -12.19 -62.55
N LEU A 420 -8.42 -12.77 -63.53
CA LEU A 420 -8.41 -12.30 -64.92
C LEU A 420 -8.93 -10.85 -65.03
N LYS A 421 -10.06 -10.56 -64.38
CA LYS A 421 -10.63 -9.19 -64.32
C LYS A 421 -9.68 -8.19 -63.65
N MET A 422 -8.99 -8.59 -62.58
CA MET A 422 -8.00 -7.75 -61.89
C MET A 422 -6.77 -7.46 -62.78
N SER A 423 -6.30 -8.46 -63.53
CA SER A 423 -5.21 -8.32 -64.50
C SER A 423 -5.56 -7.37 -65.65
N LEU A 424 -6.77 -7.50 -66.22
CA LEU A 424 -7.27 -6.64 -67.29
C LEU A 424 -7.42 -5.17 -66.85
N ARG A 425 -7.87 -4.93 -65.60
CA ARG A 425 -7.93 -3.57 -65.02
C ARG A 425 -6.55 -2.94 -64.83
N LYS A 426 -5.55 -3.71 -64.37
CA LYS A 426 -4.15 -3.25 -64.26
C LYS A 426 -3.54 -2.88 -65.61
N ARG A 427 -3.92 -3.56 -66.70
CA ARG A 427 -3.46 -3.23 -68.07
C ARG A 427 -4.13 -1.98 -68.65
N LYS A 428 -5.42 -1.72 -68.32
CA LYS A 428 -6.13 -0.51 -68.77
C LYS A 428 -5.69 0.77 -68.03
N GLY A 429 -5.23 0.69 -66.78
CA GLY A 429 -4.74 1.85 -66.01
C GLY A 429 -3.26 2.22 -66.23
N ARG A 430 -2.57 1.57 -67.18
CA ARG A 430 -1.17 1.84 -67.55
C ARG A 430 -1.02 2.41 -68.97
N LYS A 431 -2.14 2.69 -69.65
CA LYS A 431 -2.16 3.43 -70.92
C LYS A 431 -2.49 4.89 -70.67
#